data_AF-A0A257SS12-F1
#
_entry.id   AF-A0A257SS12-F1
#
_cell.length_a   1.000
_cell.length_b   1.000
_cell.length_c   1.000
_cell.angle_alpha   90.00
_cell.angle_beta   90.00
_cell.angle_gamma   90.00
#
_symmetry.space_group_name_H-M   'P 1'
#
loop_
_entity.id
_entity.type
_entity.pdbx_description
1 polymer ?
#
loop_
_entity_poly.entity_id
_entity_poly.type
_entity_poly.pdbx_seq_one_letter_code
_entity_poly.pdbx_strand_id
1 'polypeptide(L)'
;MVGARPIVEIMSVNFAWLAMDQLMNNAAKIHYMSGGRIRCPFVMRVPGGTAHQLGAQHSARMEKVFMGISGLRVVTPATPCDAYGLLKSAVRCDDPVVIIEHESMYNLKGDIPDEEFFTPLEGVEVMRPGEDVSIFAYNISVHWALDAAQKLAQEHGIDAEVIDLRALKPMDRAGIAASVHKTHRAIVVEEDEAPVGVGSEVIAIINEECFFDLDAAPVRVHALDVPIPYNRRLEKAAIPNAGDVVAAVRKMLGR
;
A
#
# COMPACT_ATOMS: atom_id res chain seq x y z
N MET A 1 -14.92 -22.78 -1.73
CA MET A 1 -15.34 -23.95 -0.91
C MET A 1 -15.94 -25.08 -1.75
N VAL A 2 -16.93 -24.82 -2.60
CA VAL A 2 -17.57 -25.85 -3.48
C VAL A 2 -16.97 -25.92 -4.89
N GLY A 3 -15.70 -25.52 -5.06
CA GLY A 3 -14.97 -25.60 -6.34
C GLY A 3 -14.96 -24.34 -7.21
N ALA A 4 -15.81 -23.34 -6.94
CA ALA A 4 -15.76 -22.04 -7.63
C ALA A 4 -14.62 -21.14 -7.13
N ARG A 5 -14.24 -20.14 -7.94
CA ARG A 5 -13.21 -19.12 -7.66
C ARG A 5 -13.80 -17.71 -7.87
N PRO A 6 -14.66 -17.24 -6.96
CA PRO A 6 -15.39 -16.00 -7.18
C PRO A 6 -14.50 -14.76 -7.04
N ILE A 7 -14.82 -13.75 -7.84
CA ILE A 7 -14.31 -12.38 -7.69
C ILE A 7 -15.47 -11.57 -7.13
N VAL A 8 -15.33 -11.13 -5.88
CA VAL A 8 -16.34 -10.38 -5.15
C VAL A 8 -15.91 -8.92 -5.16
N GLU A 9 -16.75 -8.08 -5.75
CA GLU A 9 -16.57 -6.63 -5.69
C GLU A 9 -17.40 -6.06 -4.55
N ILE A 10 -16.78 -5.21 -3.74
CA ILE A 10 -17.48 -4.32 -2.82
C ILE A 10 -17.28 -2.90 -3.34
N MET A 11 -18.37 -2.15 -3.48
CA MET A 11 -18.36 -0.83 -4.12
C MET A 11 -17.35 0.14 -3.51
N SER A 12 -17.14 0.10 -2.19
CA SER A 12 -15.97 0.71 -1.56
C SER A 12 -15.68 0.04 -0.21
N VAL A 13 -14.48 0.27 0.30
CA VAL A 13 -13.97 -0.35 1.51
C VAL A 13 -14.82 0.01 2.73
N ASN A 14 -15.45 1.18 2.70
CA ASN A 14 -16.39 1.64 3.71
C ASN A 14 -17.58 0.68 3.92
N PHE A 15 -17.97 -0.07 2.89
CA PHE A 15 -19.07 -1.05 2.98
C PHE A 15 -18.58 -2.45 3.35
N ALA A 16 -17.27 -2.69 3.29
CA ALA A 16 -16.69 -3.99 3.65
C ALA A 16 -16.98 -4.35 5.11
N TRP A 17 -17.18 -3.37 5.99
CA TRP A 17 -17.63 -3.55 7.37
C TRP A 17 -18.81 -4.52 7.52
N LEU A 18 -19.77 -4.45 6.59
CA LEU A 18 -20.97 -5.30 6.63
C LEU A 18 -20.67 -6.78 6.31
N ALA A 19 -19.56 -7.03 5.61
CA ALA A 19 -19.14 -8.36 5.17
C ALA A 19 -17.92 -8.91 5.94
N MET A 20 -17.43 -8.20 6.97
CA MET A 20 -16.19 -8.56 7.66
C MET A 20 -16.23 -9.95 8.28
N ASP A 21 -17.36 -10.41 8.83
CA ASP A 21 -17.46 -11.76 9.40
C ASP A 21 -17.21 -12.85 8.36
N GLN A 22 -17.76 -12.69 7.15
CA GLN A 22 -17.57 -13.62 6.04
C GLN A 22 -16.11 -13.68 5.60
N LEU A 23 -15.44 -12.52 5.58
CA LEU A 23 -14.03 -12.45 5.26
C LEU A 23 -13.15 -13.05 6.37
N MET A 24 -13.31 -12.57 7.60
CA MET A 24 -12.43 -12.83 8.73
C MET A 24 -12.58 -14.23 9.31
N ASN A 25 -13.81 -14.68 9.53
CA ASN A 25 -14.07 -15.93 10.23
C ASN A 25 -14.25 -17.09 9.27
N ASN A 26 -14.92 -16.86 8.13
CA ASN A 26 -15.18 -17.92 7.18
C ASN A 26 -14.04 -18.05 6.17
N ALA A 27 -13.76 -17.02 5.37
CA ALA A 27 -12.81 -17.18 4.28
C ALA A 27 -11.35 -17.32 4.75
N ALA A 28 -10.87 -16.42 5.61
CA ALA A 28 -9.47 -16.36 6.01
C ALA A 28 -9.00 -17.58 6.83
N LYS A 29 -9.89 -18.15 7.67
CA LYS A 29 -9.51 -19.15 8.67
C LYS A 29 -9.88 -20.59 8.30
N ILE A 30 -10.78 -20.81 7.35
CA ILE A 30 -11.30 -22.17 7.07
C ILE A 30 -10.20 -23.15 6.64
N HIS A 31 -9.16 -22.67 5.93
CA HIS A 31 -8.05 -23.51 5.54
C HIS A 31 -7.30 -24.07 6.76
N TYR A 32 -7.00 -23.19 7.71
CA TYR A 32 -6.36 -23.57 8.97
C TYR A 32 -7.28 -24.44 9.84
N MET A 33 -8.53 -24.01 10.10
CA MET A 33 -9.47 -24.71 10.97
C MET A 33 -9.83 -26.11 10.47
N SER A 34 -9.83 -26.33 9.15
CA SER A 34 -10.10 -27.63 8.55
C SER A 34 -8.88 -28.56 8.50
N GLY A 35 -7.73 -28.15 9.03
CA GLY A 35 -6.47 -28.90 8.93
C GLY A 35 -6.01 -29.07 7.49
N GLY A 36 -6.20 -28.03 6.66
CA GLY A 36 -5.80 -28.02 5.25
C GLY A 36 -6.78 -28.68 4.27
N ARG A 37 -7.89 -29.24 4.75
CA ARG A 37 -8.84 -30.01 3.93
C ARG A 37 -9.73 -29.15 3.04
N ILE A 38 -10.05 -27.95 3.49
CA ILE A 38 -10.92 -27.01 2.75
C ILE A 38 -10.05 -25.81 2.33
N ARG A 39 -10.10 -25.45 1.05
CA ARG A 39 -9.52 -24.21 0.53
C ARG A 39 -10.60 -23.18 0.26
N CYS A 40 -10.25 -21.90 0.33
CA CYS A 40 -11.16 -20.79 0.03
C CYS A 40 -10.56 -19.84 -1.02
N PRO A 41 -10.38 -20.32 -2.27
CA PRO A 41 -9.90 -19.49 -3.36
C PRO A 41 -10.95 -18.43 -3.69
N PHE A 42 -10.68 -17.19 -3.35
CA PHE A 42 -11.58 -16.08 -3.65
C PHE A 42 -10.79 -14.77 -3.68
N VAL A 43 -11.27 -13.84 -4.51
CA VAL A 43 -10.72 -12.48 -4.58
C VAL A 43 -11.77 -11.49 -4.12
N MET A 44 -11.44 -10.64 -3.14
CA MET A 44 -12.18 -9.42 -2.87
C MET A 44 -11.46 -8.28 -3.58
N ARG A 45 -12.14 -7.55 -4.46
CA ARG A 45 -11.63 -6.28 -4.99
C ARG A 45 -12.48 -5.13 -4.49
N VAL A 46 -11.83 -4.08 -4.02
CA VAL A 46 -12.51 -2.99 -3.32
C VAL A 46 -11.69 -1.70 -3.42
N PRO A 47 -12.28 -0.58 -3.86
CA PRO A 47 -11.61 0.71 -3.75
C PRO A 47 -11.66 1.25 -2.32
N GLY A 48 -10.55 1.79 -1.85
CA GLY A 48 -10.46 2.57 -0.62
C GLY A 48 -9.83 3.94 -0.87
N GLY A 49 -9.62 4.70 0.21
CA GLY A 49 -8.93 5.98 0.13
C GLY A 49 -9.84 7.18 -0.09
N THR A 50 -9.22 8.35 -0.22
CA THR A 50 -9.94 9.59 -0.52
C THR A 50 -10.14 9.77 -2.03
N ALA A 51 -11.21 10.48 -2.39
CA ALA A 51 -11.46 10.82 -3.79
C ALA A 51 -12.09 12.22 -3.90
N HIS A 52 -13.12 12.37 -4.72
CA HIS A 52 -13.69 13.68 -5.05
C HIS A 52 -14.70 14.17 -4.00
N GLN A 53 -14.23 14.59 -2.81
CA GLN A 53 -15.08 15.13 -1.75
C GLN A 53 -16.18 14.16 -1.30
N LEU A 54 -15.81 12.89 -1.07
CA LEU A 54 -16.78 11.85 -0.66
C LEU A 54 -17.21 11.99 0.81
N GLY A 55 -16.45 12.74 1.61
CA GLY A 55 -16.71 12.96 3.03
C GLY A 55 -16.39 11.74 3.90
N ALA A 56 -16.70 11.86 5.19
CA ALA A 56 -16.11 11.00 6.22
C ALA A 56 -16.43 9.49 6.10
N GLN A 57 -17.65 9.12 5.69
CA GLN A 57 -18.09 7.72 5.65
C GLN A 57 -17.76 7.00 4.33
N HIS A 58 -17.14 7.70 3.38
CA HIS A 58 -16.82 7.17 2.06
C HIS A 58 -15.33 7.34 1.71
N SER A 59 -14.50 7.62 2.72
CA SER A 59 -13.08 7.92 2.55
C SER A 59 -12.19 7.14 3.53
N ALA A 60 -12.66 5.98 4.02
CA ALA A 60 -11.89 5.14 4.92
C ALA A 60 -10.69 4.50 4.21
N ARG A 61 -9.62 4.30 4.97
CA ARG A 61 -8.48 3.48 4.61
C ARG A 61 -8.41 2.30 5.58
N MET A 62 -8.40 1.09 5.03
CA MET A 62 -8.64 -0.15 5.80
C MET A 62 -7.60 -1.23 5.52
N GLU A 63 -6.53 -0.90 4.81
CA GLU A 63 -5.33 -1.69 4.59
C GLU A 63 -4.87 -2.30 5.91
N LYS A 64 -4.70 -1.47 6.94
CA LYS A 64 -4.36 -1.88 8.32
C LYS A 64 -5.31 -2.92 8.93
N VAL A 65 -6.61 -2.83 8.64
CA VAL A 65 -7.62 -3.78 9.15
C VAL A 65 -7.42 -5.14 8.47
N PHE A 66 -7.26 -5.16 7.16
CA PHE A 66 -7.08 -6.40 6.41
C PHE A 66 -5.74 -7.07 6.70
N MET A 67 -4.67 -6.28 6.84
CA MET A 67 -3.36 -6.76 7.26
C MET A 67 -3.40 -7.43 8.64
N GLY A 68 -4.27 -6.98 9.55
CA GLY A 68 -4.44 -7.58 10.87
C GLY A 68 -5.08 -8.98 10.85
N ILE A 69 -5.67 -9.42 9.74
CA ILE A 69 -6.42 -10.69 9.67
C ILE A 69 -5.52 -11.81 9.15
N SER A 70 -5.23 -12.81 10.00
CA SER A 70 -4.46 -14.00 9.60
C SER A 70 -5.19 -14.85 8.56
N GLY A 71 -4.43 -15.34 7.57
CA GLY A 71 -4.96 -16.15 6.47
C GLY A 71 -5.43 -15.36 5.24
N LEU A 72 -5.35 -14.02 5.27
CA LEU A 72 -5.52 -13.19 4.09
C LEU A 72 -4.18 -12.86 3.44
N ARG A 73 -4.21 -12.70 2.12
CA ARG A 73 -3.23 -11.93 1.34
C ARG A 73 -3.83 -10.55 1.03
N VAL A 74 -3.03 -9.50 1.14
CA VAL A 74 -3.47 -8.11 0.92
C VAL A 74 -2.49 -7.43 -0.02
N VAL A 75 -2.99 -6.95 -1.16
CA VAL A 75 -2.20 -6.28 -2.20
C VAL A 75 -2.88 -4.99 -2.66
N THR A 76 -2.09 -4.01 -3.08
CA THR A 76 -2.57 -2.70 -3.53
C THR A 76 -1.89 -2.31 -4.85
N PRO A 77 -2.60 -2.25 -5.98
CA PRO A 77 -2.00 -1.81 -7.24
C PRO A 77 -1.70 -0.31 -7.22
N ALA A 78 -0.53 0.10 -7.71
CA ALA A 78 -0.18 1.51 -7.94
C ALA A 78 -0.28 1.91 -9.42
N THR A 79 -0.14 0.95 -10.35
CA THR A 79 -0.17 1.18 -11.80
C THR A 79 -1.22 0.33 -12.53
N PRO A 80 -1.61 0.67 -13.77
CA PRO A 80 -2.45 -0.19 -14.60
C PRO A 80 -1.84 -1.58 -14.84
N CYS A 81 -0.50 -1.66 -14.94
CA CYS A 81 0.24 -2.92 -15.06
C CYS A 81 0.05 -3.79 -13.81
N ASP A 82 0.17 -3.20 -12.62
CA ASP A 82 -0.09 -3.89 -11.35
C ASP A 82 -1.54 -4.36 -11.24
N ALA A 83 -2.50 -3.49 -11.54
CA ALA A 83 -3.91 -3.83 -11.45
C ALA A 83 -4.26 -5.04 -12.34
N TYR A 84 -3.72 -5.06 -13.57
CA TYR A 84 -3.87 -6.18 -14.49
C TYR A 84 -3.21 -7.46 -13.97
N GLY A 85 -1.93 -7.40 -13.62
CA GLY A 85 -1.15 -8.57 -13.23
C GLY A 85 -1.56 -9.14 -11.87
N LEU A 86 -1.83 -8.29 -10.87
CA LEU A 86 -2.26 -8.70 -9.53
C LEU A 86 -3.62 -9.38 -9.56
N LEU A 87 -4.59 -8.87 -10.32
CA LEU A 87 -5.90 -9.50 -10.44
C LEU A 87 -5.77 -10.92 -11.01
N LYS A 88 -4.92 -11.10 -12.03
CA LYS A 88 -4.68 -12.41 -12.65
C LYS A 88 -4.01 -13.40 -11.71
N SER A 89 -3.05 -12.93 -10.92
CA SER A 89 -2.39 -13.74 -9.88
C SER A 89 -3.35 -14.07 -8.73
N ALA A 90 -4.14 -13.10 -8.27
CA ALA A 90 -5.11 -13.27 -7.20
C ALA A 90 -6.18 -14.32 -7.55
N VAL A 91 -6.73 -14.27 -8.77
CA VAL A 91 -7.73 -15.25 -9.23
C VAL A 91 -7.16 -16.67 -9.28
N ARG A 92 -5.85 -16.82 -9.48
CA ARG A 92 -5.13 -18.11 -9.52
C ARG A 92 -4.59 -18.54 -8.15
N CYS A 93 -4.64 -17.68 -7.14
CA CYS A 93 -4.24 -17.99 -5.77
C CYS A 93 -5.29 -18.86 -5.05
N ASP A 94 -4.85 -19.90 -4.35
CA ASP A 94 -5.75 -20.76 -3.59
C ASP A 94 -6.17 -20.21 -2.21
N ASP A 95 -5.52 -19.11 -1.81
CA ASP A 95 -5.83 -18.36 -0.59
C ASP A 95 -6.81 -17.21 -0.87
N PRO A 96 -7.54 -16.74 0.14
CA PRO A 96 -8.20 -15.44 0.14
C PRO A 96 -7.28 -14.27 -0.21
N VAL A 97 -7.58 -13.53 -1.28
CA VAL A 97 -6.83 -12.33 -1.67
C VAL A 97 -7.73 -11.10 -1.62
N VAL A 98 -7.27 -10.05 -0.95
CA VAL A 98 -7.89 -8.72 -0.94
C VAL A 98 -7.04 -7.77 -1.79
N ILE A 99 -7.63 -7.25 -2.85
CA ILE A 99 -7.06 -6.21 -3.70
C ILE A 99 -7.71 -4.88 -3.30
N ILE A 100 -6.91 -4.00 -2.72
CA ILE A 100 -7.37 -2.67 -2.30
C ILE A 100 -6.93 -1.69 -3.38
N GLU A 101 -7.90 -1.30 -4.20
CA GLU A 101 -7.74 -0.36 -5.29
C GLU A 101 -7.95 1.07 -4.76
N HIS A 102 -7.77 2.08 -5.60
CA HIS A 102 -8.04 3.47 -5.23
C HIS A 102 -8.76 4.20 -6.35
N GLU A 103 -9.91 4.78 -6.03
CA GLU A 103 -10.85 5.33 -7.03
C GLU A 103 -10.20 6.40 -7.91
N SER A 104 -9.41 7.29 -7.31
CA SER A 104 -8.72 8.38 -8.03
C SER A 104 -7.72 7.88 -9.08
N MET A 105 -7.31 6.61 -9.03
CA MET A 105 -6.39 6.00 -9.99
C MET A 105 -7.06 5.25 -11.13
N TYR A 106 -8.39 5.08 -11.16
CA TYR A 106 -9.06 4.31 -12.22
C TYR A 106 -8.90 4.87 -13.63
N ASN A 107 -8.68 6.18 -13.76
CA ASN A 107 -8.45 6.83 -15.05
C ASN A 107 -6.96 6.97 -15.39
N LEU A 108 -6.06 6.44 -14.55
CA LEU A 108 -4.64 6.43 -14.82
C LEU A 108 -4.36 5.56 -16.05
N LYS A 109 -3.60 6.10 -17.00
CA LYS A 109 -3.17 5.38 -18.20
C LYS A 109 -1.74 4.91 -18.03
N GLY A 110 -1.45 3.72 -18.53
CA GLY A 110 -0.13 3.13 -18.53
C GLY A 110 -0.09 2.05 -19.60
N ASP A 111 1.10 1.80 -20.13
CA ASP A 111 1.30 0.78 -21.13
C ASP A 111 1.17 -0.61 -20.48
N ILE A 112 0.46 -1.50 -21.15
CA ILE A 112 0.28 -2.88 -20.72
C ILE A 112 0.86 -3.76 -21.83
N PRO A 113 1.81 -4.66 -21.53
CA PRO A 113 2.29 -5.63 -22.50
C PRO A 113 1.16 -6.42 -23.16
N ASP A 114 1.27 -6.68 -24.47
CA ASP A 114 0.33 -7.55 -25.19
C ASP A 114 0.42 -9.00 -24.70
N GLU A 115 1.61 -9.42 -24.25
CA GLU A 115 1.85 -10.75 -23.71
C GLU A 115 1.21 -10.94 -22.34
N GLU A 116 0.75 -12.15 -22.04
CA GLU A 116 0.22 -12.47 -20.72
C GLU A 116 1.33 -12.47 -19.67
N PHE A 117 1.15 -11.65 -18.63
CA PHE A 117 2.00 -11.63 -17.45
C PHE A 117 1.18 -11.72 -16.16
N PHE A 118 1.91 -11.94 -15.07
CA PHE A 118 1.40 -12.10 -13.71
C PHE A 118 2.28 -11.27 -12.77
N THR A 119 1.66 -10.46 -11.92
CA THR A 119 2.39 -9.75 -10.87
C THR A 119 2.39 -10.60 -9.62
N PRO A 120 3.55 -10.87 -8.98
CA PRO A 120 3.62 -11.61 -7.73
C PRO A 120 2.71 -11.00 -6.63
N LEU A 121 2.16 -11.84 -5.75
CA LEU A 121 1.35 -11.40 -4.61
C LEU A 121 2.21 -11.16 -3.35
N GLU A 122 3.52 -11.06 -3.55
CA GLU A 122 4.58 -10.90 -2.57
C GLU A 122 5.67 -10.03 -3.19
N GLY A 123 6.49 -9.42 -2.34
CA GLY A 123 7.61 -8.60 -2.80
C GLY A 123 7.25 -7.13 -2.95
N VAL A 124 8.30 -6.32 -3.00
CA VAL A 124 8.24 -4.90 -3.36
C VAL A 124 8.67 -4.68 -4.82
N GLU A 125 8.41 -3.49 -5.36
CA GLU A 125 8.97 -3.02 -6.63
C GLU A 125 9.75 -1.72 -6.45
N VAL A 126 10.95 -1.66 -7.03
CA VAL A 126 11.71 -0.41 -7.15
C VAL A 126 11.17 0.37 -8.35
N MET A 127 10.37 1.39 -8.08
CA MET A 127 9.73 2.26 -9.09
C MET A 127 10.70 3.29 -9.66
N ARG A 128 11.67 3.71 -8.84
CA ARG A 128 12.75 4.63 -9.23
C ARG A 128 13.98 4.27 -8.41
N PRO A 129 15.14 3.97 -9.02
CA PRO A 129 16.38 3.77 -8.26
C PRO A 129 16.89 5.09 -7.67
N GLY A 130 17.59 4.99 -6.55
CA GLY A 130 18.31 6.11 -5.92
C GLY A 130 19.27 5.64 -4.84
N GLU A 131 20.01 6.56 -4.24
CA GLU A 131 21.08 6.26 -3.28
C GLU A 131 20.99 7.08 -1.97
N ASP A 132 20.31 8.23 -1.95
CA ASP A 132 20.35 9.14 -0.79
C ASP A 132 19.31 8.80 0.29
N VAL A 133 18.14 8.32 -0.11
CA VAL A 133 17.00 8.01 0.78
C VAL A 133 16.06 6.99 0.12
N SER A 134 15.56 6.03 0.91
CA SER A 134 14.50 5.10 0.50
C SER A 134 13.14 5.69 0.85
N ILE A 135 12.24 5.81 -0.12
CA ILE A 135 10.85 6.25 0.05
C ILE A 135 9.95 5.06 -0.22
N PHE A 136 9.42 4.47 0.85
CA PHE A 136 8.44 3.39 0.79
C PHE A 136 7.05 3.97 0.66
N ALA A 137 6.30 3.51 -0.33
CA ALA A 137 4.93 3.94 -0.58
C ALA A 137 4.09 2.75 -1.04
N TYR A 138 2.78 2.92 -1.07
CA TYR A 138 1.86 1.93 -1.62
C TYR A 138 0.60 2.63 -2.16
N ASN A 139 -0.10 1.99 -3.09
CA ASN A 139 -1.34 2.51 -3.63
C ASN A 139 -1.13 3.95 -4.19
N ILE A 140 -2.05 4.90 -3.98
CA ILE A 140 -1.93 6.27 -4.51
C ILE A 140 -0.66 7.01 -4.05
N SER A 141 -0.12 6.68 -2.87
CA SER A 141 1.02 7.38 -2.31
C SER A 141 2.32 7.15 -3.11
N VAL A 142 2.38 6.10 -3.94
CA VAL A 142 3.50 5.86 -4.87
C VAL A 142 3.67 7.04 -5.83
N HIS A 143 2.58 7.62 -6.32
CA HIS A 143 2.63 8.77 -7.21
C HIS A 143 3.11 10.03 -6.50
N TRP A 144 2.75 10.22 -5.22
CA TRP A 144 3.29 11.33 -4.42
C TRP A 144 4.79 11.17 -4.20
N ALA A 145 5.26 9.94 -3.98
CA ALA A 145 6.68 9.63 -3.80
C ALA A 145 7.47 9.85 -5.10
N LEU A 146 6.95 9.43 -6.26
CA LEU A 146 7.58 9.65 -7.57
C LEU A 146 7.70 11.15 -7.90
N ASP A 147 6.61 11.91 -7.72
CA ASP A 147 6.62 13.37 -7.91
C ASP A 147 7.60 14.06 -6.95
N ALA A 148 7.68 13.60 -5.70
CA ALA A 148 8.61 14.12 -4.72
C ALA A 148 10.06 13.81 -5.08
N ALA A 149 10.35 12.59 -5.51
CA ALA A 149 11.69 12.18 -5.95
C ALA A 149 12.16 13.01 -7.16
N GLN A 150 11.27 13.32 -8.10
CA GLN A 150 11.60 14.21 -9.21
C GLN A 150 11.98 15.62 -8.73
N LYS A 151 11.18 16.22 -7.82
CA LYS A 151 11.46 17.55 -7.26
C LYS A 151 12.75 17.56 -6.43
N LEU A 152 12.97 16.54 -5.62
CA LEU A 152 14.20 16.36 -4.83
C LEU A 152 15.44 16.33 -5.71
N ALA A 153 15.41 15.59 -6.81
CA ALA A 153 16.51 15.54 -7.76
C ALA A 153 16.75 16.89 -8.44
N GLN A 154 15.69 17.54 -8.93
CA GLN A 154 15.79 18.78 -9.72
C GLN A 154 16.13 20.02 -8.89
N GLU A 155 15.54 20.15 -7.70
CA GLU A 155 15.59 21.38 -6.89
C GLU A 155 16.64 21.30 -5.77
N HIS A 156 17.00 20.08 -5.35
CA HIS A 156 17.83 19.87 -4.17
C HIS A 156 19.03 18.93 -4.39
N GLY A 157 19.14 18.33 -5.57
CA GLY A 157 20.21 17.36 -5.87
C GLY A 157 20.20 16.16 -4.92
N ILE A 158 19.01 15.68 -4.57
CA ILE A 158 18.81 14.48 -3.71
C ILE A 158 18.24 13.37 -4.58
N ASP A 159 18.92 12.22 -4.61
CA ASP A 159 18.54 11.06 -5.40
C ASP A 159 17.78 10.02 -4.56
N ALA A 160 16.46 10.12 -4.58
CA ALA A 160 15.58 9.29 -3.76
C ALA A 160 15.14 7.99 -4.46
N GLU A 161 15.41 6.85 -3.84
CA GLU A 161 14.82 5.57 -4.28
C GLU A 161 13.34 5.52 -3.90
N VAL A 162 12.48 5.13 -4.83
CA VAL A 162 11.04 4.96 -4.59
C VAL A 162 10.69 3.49 -4.70
N ILE A 163 10.09 2.96 -3.64
CA ILE A 163 9.73 1.55 -3.49
C ILE A 163 8.20 1.48 -3.34
N ASP A 164 7.53 0.80 -4.27
CA ASP A 164 6.15 0.37 -4.08
C ASP A 164 6.13 -0.92 -3.27
N LEU A 165 5.52 -0.88 -2.09
CA LEU A 165 5.38 -2.04 -1.22
C LEU A 165 4.53 -3.13 -1.87
N ARG A 166 3.53 -2.75 -2.70
CA ARG A 166 2.61 -3.61 -3.46
C ARG A 166 1.87 -4.68 -2.63
N ALA A 167 2.57 -5.65 -2.07
CA ALA A 167 2.08 -6.67 -1.16
C ALA A 167 2.21 -6.20 0.30
N LEU A 168 1.08 -5.80 0.89
CA LEU A 168 1.02 -5.40 2.30
C LEU A 168 0.93 -6.62 3.23
N LYS A 169 0.44 -7.75 2.73
CA LYS A 169 0.43 -9.02 3.44
C LYS A 169 0.57 -10.22 2.48
N PRO A 170 1.63 -11.03 2.59
CA PRO A 170 2.79 -10.85 3.47
C PRO A 170 3.65 -9.66 3.02
N MET A 171 4.14 -8.86 3.98
CA MET A 171 5.02 -7.74 3.70
C MET A 171 6.45 -8.23 3.43
N ASP A 172 7.10 -7.70 2.40
CA ASP A 172 8.46 -8.10 2.02
C ASP A 172 9.51 -7.38 2.85
N ARG A 173 9.82 -7.96 3.99
CA ARG A 173 10.80 -7.46 4.95
C ARG A 173 12.20 -7.37 4.34
N ALA A 174 12.59 -8.39 3.58
CA ALA A 174 13.90 -8.44 2.94
C ALA A 174 14.07 -7.35 1.87
N GLY A 175 13.04 -7.09 1.06
CA GLY A 175 13.03 -6.00 0.10
C GLY A 175 13.13 -4.62 0.76
N ILE A 176 12.40 -4.41 1.86
CA ILE A 176 12.50 -3.18 2.67
C ILE A 176 13.94 -3.01 3.20
N ALA A 177 14.49 -4.05 3.83
CA ALA A 177 15.82 -4.00 4.41
C ALA A 177 16.91 -3.75 3.36
N ALA A 178 16.83 -4.41 2.20
CA ALA A 178 17.78 -4.25 1.11
C ALA A 178 17.87 -2.78 0.63
N SER A 179 16.74 -2.10 0.53
CA SER A 179 16.68 -0.69 0.16
C SER A 179 17.31 0.20 1.25
N VAL A 180 17.00 -0.05 2.52
CA VAL A 180 17.57 0.73 3.65
C VAL A 180 19.06 0.52 3.79
N HIS A 181 19.58 -0.71 3.64
CA HIS A 181 21.01 -0.98 3.67
C HIS A 181 21.79 -0.20 2.61
N LYS A 182 21.14 0.15 1.50
CA LYS A 182 21.75 0.96 0.44
C LYS A 182 21.71 2.45 0.76
N THR A 183 20.57 2.96 1.23
CA THR A 183 20.36 4.42 1.35
C THR A 183 20.59 4.97 2.75
N HIS A 184 20.69 4.11 3.76
CA HIS A 184 20.90 4.44 5.18
C HIS A 184 19.82 5.35 5.81
N ARG A 185 18.74 5.64 5.08
CA ARG A 185 17.68 6.59 5.43
C ARG A 185 16.37 6.14 4.80
N ALA A 186 15.28 6.24 5.55
CA ALA A 186 13.98 5.72 5.13
C ALA A 186 12.81 6.63 5.51
N ILE A 187 11.96 6.92 4.53
CA ILE A 187 10.65 7.57 4.71
C ILE A 187 9.56 6.60 4.26
N VAL A 188 8.47 6.54 5.01
CA VAL A 188 7.26 5.85 4.59
C VAL A 188 6.17 6.87 4.29
N VAL A 189 5.54 6.76 3.12
CA VAL A 189 4.45 7.63 2.69
C VAL A 189 3.19 6.80 2.62
N GLU A 190 2.12 7.26 3.26
CA GLU A 190 0.85 6.55 3.33
C GLU A 190 -0.32 7.53 3.30
N GLU A 191 -1.45 7.11 2.72
CA GLU A 191 -2.71 7.87 2.87
C GLU A 191 -3.35 7.60 4.25
N ASP A 192 -3.01 6.51 4.93
CA ASP A 192 -3.48 6.15 6.27
C ASP A 192 -3.21 7.24 7.31
N GLU A 193 -3.98 7.25 8.40
CA GLU A 193 -3.66 8.05 9.58
C GLU A 193 -2.40 7.51 10.27
N ALA A 194 -1.70 8.38 11.01
CA ALA A 194 -0.51 7.99 11.75
C ALA A 194 -0.71 6.79 12.69
N PRO A 195 -1.76 6.75 13.54
CA PRO A 195 -1.92 5.64 14.47
C PRO A 195 -2.33 4.36 13.76
N VAL A 196 -1.51 3.31 13.93
CA VAL A 196 -1.78 1.95 13.42
C VAL A 196 -1.94 1.91 11.88
N GLY A 197 -1.39 2.90 11.17
CA GLY A 197 -1.26 2.85 9.70
C GLY A 197 -0.25 1.78 9.26
N VAL A 198 -0.29 1.40 7.98
CA VAL A 198 0.63 0.45 7.35
C VAL A 198 2.09 0.82 7.62
N GLY A 199 2.42 2.11 7.58
CA GLY A 199 3.76 2.60 7.82
C GLY A 199 4.28 2.31 9.22
N SER A 200 3.41 2.02 10.20
CA SER A 200 3.85 1.60 11.54
C SER A 200 4.58 0.24 11.49
N GLU A 201 4.09 -0.70 10.68
CA GLU A 201 4.71 -2.02 10.49
C GLU A 201 6.04 -1.88 9.72
N VAL A 202 6.06 -1.03 8.68
CA VAL A 202 7.29 -0.74 7.91
C VAL A 202 8.37 -0.15 8.82
N ILE A 203 8.02 0.81 9.69
CA ILE A 203 8.95 1.37 10.67
C ILE A 203 9.43 0.30 11.66
N ALA A 204 8.57 -0.62 12.09
CA ALA A 204 8.97 -1.73 12.95
C ALA A 204 9.99 -2.63 12.25
N ILE A 205 9.73 -3.04 11.01
CA ILE A 205 10.66 -3.82 10.18
C ILE A 205 12.02 -3.12 10.07
N ILE A 206 12.02 -1.84 9.71
CA ILE A 206 13.26 -1.05 9.56
C ILE A 206 14.06 -1.00 10.87
N ASN A 207 13.40 -0.80 12.01
CA ASN A 207 14.08 -0.77 13.31
C ASN A 207 14.52 -2.16 13.79
N GLU A 208 13.83 -3.23 13.41
CA GLU A 208 14.22 -4.59 13.80
C GLU A 208 15.39 -5.10 12.96
N GLU A 209 15.44 -4.73 11.68
CA GLU A 209 16.36 -5.33 10.70
C GLU A 209 17.53 -4.41 10.32
N CYS A 210 17.34 -3.09 10.36
CA CYS A 210 18.28 -2.12 9.78
C CYS A 210 18.76 -1.05 10.78
N PHE A 211 18.50 -1.21 12.09
CA PHE A 211 18.75 -0.15 13.07
C PHE A 211 20.17 0.41 13.03
N PHE A 212 21.16 -0.46 12.85
CA PHE A 212 22.57 -0.07 12.83
C PHE A 212 23.03 0.53 11.50
N ASP A 213 22.21 0.44 10.45
CA ASP A 213 22.49 1.03 9.14
C ASP A 213 21.90 2.43 9.00
N LEU A 214 21.05 2.87 9.94
CA LEU A 214 20.35 4.14 9.84
C LEU A 214 21.23 5.33 10.24
N ASP A 215 21.39 6.27 9.32
CA ASP A 215 22.01 7.59 9.55
C ASP A 215 21.03 8.59 10.17
N ALA A 216 19.73 8.31 10.12
CA ALA A 216 18.67 9.14 10.70
C ALA A 216 17.47 8.28 11.09
N ALA A 217 16.72 8.73 12.11
CA ALA A 217 15.48 8.05 12.51
C ALA A 217 14.49 8.04 11.32
N PRO A 218 13.91 6.88 10.97
CA PRO A 218 12.97 6.79 9.86
C PRO A 218 11.69 7.54 10.22
N VAL A 219 11.09 8.19 9.23
CA VAL A 219 9.92 9.06 9.44
C VAL A 219 8.75 8.63 8.56
N ARG A 220 7.55 9.05 8.95
CA ARG A 220 6.33 8.77 8.22
C ARG A 220 5.68 10.07 7.75
N VAL A 221 5.16 10.04 6.53
CA VAL A 221 4.31 11.06 5.93
C VAL A 221 2.94 10.42 5.76
N HIS A 222 1.97 10.91 6.53
CA HIS A 222 0.68 10.27 6.70
C HIS A 222 -0.42 11.34 6.75
N ALA A 223 -1.67 10.94 6.57
CA ALA A 223 -2.81 11.84 6.70
C ALA A 223 -3.03 12.29 8.16
N LEU A 224 -3.78 13.38 8.31
CA LEU A 224 -4.25 13.84 9.61
C LEU A 224 -5.25 12.84 10.21
N ASP A 225 -5.21 12.69 11.53
CA ASP A 225 -6.15 11.84 12.28
C ASP A 225 -7.48 12.56 12.50
N VAL A 226 -8.24 12.72 11.41
CA VAL A 226 -9.56 13.35 11.40
C VAL A 226 -10.50 12.63 10.43
N PRO A 227 -11.82 12.62 10.68
CA PRO A 227 -12.78 12.24 9.66
C PRO A 227 -12.62 13.14 8.43
N ILE A 228 -12.56 12.55 7.24
CA ILE A 228 -12.29 13.30 6.01
C ILE A 228 -13.39 14.35 5.76
N PRO A 229 -13.02 15.65 5.72
CA PRO A 229 -13.99 16.73 5.57
C PRO A 229 -14.44 16.89 4.12
N TYR A 230 -15.72 17.18 3.88
CA TYR A 230 -16.25 17.41 2.53
C TYR A 230 -15.66 18.65 1.84
N ASN A 231 -15.24 19.67 2.60
CA ASN A 231 -14.72 20.90 2.01
C ASN A 231 -13.40 20.63 1.28
N ARG A 232 -13.35 20.92 -0.02
CA ARG A 232 -12.17 20.69 -0.88
C ARG A 232 -10.83 21.18 -0.31
N ARG A 233 -10.81 22.34 0.36
CA ARG A 233 -9.56 22.87 0.94
C ARG A 233 -9.15 22.08 2.18
N LEU A 234 -10.13 21.67 2.99
CA LEU A 234 -9.87 20.88 4.19
C LEU A 234 -9.51 19.43 3.85
N GLU A 235 -10.13 18.83 2.83
CA GLU A 235 -9.81 17.47 2.36
C GLU A 235 -8.35 17.41 1.91
N LYS A 236 -7.94 18.36 1.06
CA LYS A 236 -6.56 18.49 0.62
C LYS A 236 -5.56 18.77 1.73
N ALA A 237 -6.00 19.40 2.82
CA ALA A 237 -5.14 19.65 3.98
C ALA A 237 -5.06 18.43 4.92
N ALA A 238 -5.99 17.48 4.81
CA ALA A 238 -6.00 16.27 5.61
C ALA A 238 -5.13 15.16 4.99
N ILE A 239 -4.94 15.18 3.67
CA ILE A 239 -4.23 14.14 2.91
C ILE A 239 -2.84 14.63 2.47
N PRO A 240 -1.79 13.80 2.56
CA PRO A 240 -0.46 14.17 2.13
C PRO A 240 -0.37 14.46 0.62
N ASN A 241 0.70 15.14 0.25
CA ASN A 241 1.09 15.34 -1.14
C ASN A 241 2.62 15.28 -1.30
N ALA A 242 3.09 15.36 -2.54
CA ALA A 242 4.51 15.33 -2.86
C ALA A 242 5.33 16.41 -2.13
N GLY A 243 4.76 17.59 -1.86
CA GLY A 243 5.43 18.66 -1.11
C GLY A 243 5.72 18.28 0.34
N ASP A 244 4.81 17.54 0.99
CA ASP A 244 5.01 17.04 2.35
C ASP A 244 6.15 16.00 2.38
N VAL A 245 6.23 15.15 1.35
CA VAL A 245 7.32 14.18 1.18
C VAL A 245 8.67 14.88 0.98
N VAL A 246 8.74 15.89 0.10
CA VAL A 246 9.95 16.71 -0.10
C VAL A 246 10.40 17.35 1.23
N ALA A 247 9.46 17.94 1.96
CA ALA A 247 9.74 18.57 3.25
C ALA A 247 10.28 17.56 4.29
N ALA A 248 9.70 16.36 4.34
CA ALA A 248 10.15 15.30 5.22
C ALA A 248 11.57 14.80 4.89
N VAL A 249 11.88 14.57 3.60
CA VAL A 249 13.22 14.17 3.15
C VAL A 249 14.25 15.24 3.50
N ARG A 250 13.95 16.51 3.21
CA ARG A 250 14.86 17.62 3.51
C ARG A 250 15.14 17.74 5.01
N LYS A 251 14.08 17.68 5.83
CA LYS A 251 14.21 17.71 7.28
C LYS A 251 15.08 16.56 7.80
N MET A 252 14.90 15.35 7.27
CA MET A 252 15.73 14.19 7.61
C MET A 252 17.20 14.40 7.28
N LEU A 253 17.50 15.08 6.16
CA LEU A 253 18.85 15.41 5.72
C LEU A 253 19.42 16.69 6.37
N GLY A 254 18.70 17.33 7.29
CA GLY A 254 19.12 18.58 7.93
C GLY A 254 19.13 19.80 7.01
N ARG A 255 18.29 19.82 5.96
CA ARG A 255 18.20 20.87 4.94
C ARG A 255 16.87 21.65 5.00
#